data_AF-A0A2W5XTW2-F1
#
_entry.id   AF-A0A2W5XTW2-F1
#
_cell.length_a   1.000
_cell.length_b   1.000
_cell.length_c   1.000
_cell.angle_alpha   90.00
_cell.angle_beta   90.00
_cell.angle_gamma   90.00
#
_symmetry.space_group_name_H-M   'P 1'
#
loop_
_entity.id
_entity.type
_entity.pdbx_description
1 polymer ?
#
loop_
_entity_poly.entity_id
_entity_poly.type
_entity_poly.pdbx_seq_one_letter_code
_entity_poly.pdbx_strand_id
1 'polypeptide(L)' 'MRYLRAFGRFWWDFLVGDRLELFLGPIAVLAVAALLVRWGASGLVAGAVLFGLVIVTGALSLALVVAAGRR' A
#
# COMPACT_ATOMS: atom_id res chain seq x y z
N MET A 1 -21.68 -22.54 -4.47
CA MET A 1 -20.82 -21.97 -5.54
C MET A 1 -21.06 -20.48 -5.78
N ARG A 2 -22.30 -20.03 -6.09
CA ARG A 2 -22.61 -18.60 -6.32
C ARG A 2 -22.15 -17.68 -5.20
N TYR A 3 -22.46 -18.02 -3.95
CA TYR A 3 -22.10 -17.21 -2.78
C TYR A 3 -20.58 -17.13 -2.54
N LEU A 4 -19.84 -18.23 -2.74
CA LEU A 4 -18.38 -18.21 -2.65
C LEU A 4 -17.75 -17.30 -3.70
N ARG A 5 -18.26 -17.32 -4.94
CA ARG A 5 -17.77 -16.45 -6.01
C ARG A 5 -18.07 -14.98 -5.73
N ALA A 6 -19.28 -14.69 -5.26
CA ALA A 6 -19.67 -13.33 -4.88
C ALA A 6 -18.83 -12.82 -3.70
N PHE A 7 -18.58 -13.67 -2.70
CA PHE A 7 -17.72 -13.35 -1.56
C PHE A 7 -16.27 -13.10 -1.98
N GLY A 8 -15.68 -13.98 -2.80
CA GLY A 8 -14.31 -13.79 -3.30
C GLY A 8 -14.15 -12.53 -4.15
N ARG A 9 -15.14 -12.25 -5.01
CA ARG A 9 -15.15 -11.02 -5.81
C ARG A 9 -15.30 -9.77 -4.96
N PHE A 10 -16.17 -9.79 -3.96
CA PHE A 10 -16.29 -8.69 -3.00
C PHE A 10 -14.96 -8.37 -2.32
N TRP A 11 -14.23 -9.39 -1.84
CA TRP A 11 -12.92 -9.16 -1.23
C TRP A 11 -11.89 -8.62 -2.20
N TRP A 12 -11.86 -9.14 -3.43
CA TRP A 12 -10.98 -8.62 -4.47
C TRP A 12 -11.28 -7.14 -4.76
N ASP A 13 -12.55 -6.81 -5.00
CA ASP A 13 -12.99 -5.45 -5.29
C ASP A 13 -12.78 -4.50 -4.10
N PHE A 14 -12.88 -4.99 -2.85
CA PHE A 14 -12.64 -4.20 -1.64
C PHE A 14 -11.14 -3.98 -1.34
N LEU A 15 -10.32 -5.02 -1.45
CA LEU A 15 -8.89 -4.97 -1.12
C LEU A 15 -8.09 -4.32 -2.23
N VAL A 16 -8.27 -4.80 -3.46
CA VAL A 16 -7.50 -4.36 -4.62
C VAL A 16 -8.14 -3.13 -5.27
N GLY A 17 -9.47 -3.16 -5.40
CA GLY A 17 -10.23 -2.13 -6.09
C GLY A 17 -9.73 -1.90 -7.52
N ASP A 18 -9.86 -0.64 -7.97
CA ASP A 18 -9.49 -0.26 -9.34
C ASP A 18 -7.98 -0.06 -9.52
N ARG A 19 -7.23 0.07 -8.42
CA ARG A 19 -5.84 0.58 -8.43
C ARG A 19 -4.95 -0.24 -7.50
N LEU A 20 -4.24 -1.20 -8.11
CA LEU A 20 -3.30 -2.10 -7.43
C LEU A 20 -2.23 -1.37 -6.61
N GLU A 21 -1.84 -0.15 -7.00
CA GLU A 21 -0.82 0.62 -6.29
C GLU A 21 -1.26 0.99 -4.87
N LEU A 22 -2.56 1.26 -4.67
CA LEU A 22 -3.11 1.62 -3.37
C LEU A 22 -3.19 0.42 -2.42
N PHE A 23 -3.29 -0.79 -2.97
CA PHE A 23 -3.28 -2.02 -2.20
C PHE A 23 -1.85 -2.48 -1.86
N LEU A 24 -0.98 -2.55 -2.86
CA LEU A 24 0.39 -3.07 -2.69
C LEU A 24 1.32 -2.08 -1.99
N GLY A 25 1.08 -0.77 -2.15
CA GLY A 25 1.89 0.28 -1.54
C GLY A 25 2.02 0.13 -0.02
N PRO A 26 0.91 0.18 0.74
CA PRO A 26 0.94 0.01 2.19
C PRO A 26 1.55 -1.33 2.62
N ILE A 27 1.29 -2.43 1.91
CA ILE A 27 1.86 -3.75 2.20
C ILE A 27 3.39 -3.71 2.07
N ALA A 28 3.90 -3.16 0.97
CA ALA A 28 5.35 -3.04 0.75
C ALA A 28 6.01 -2.15 1.80
N VAL A 29 5.39 -1.03 2.16
CA VAL A 29 5.87 -0.11 3.19
C VAL A 29 5.95 -0.78 4.57
N LEU A 30 4.91 -1.54 4.95
CA LEU A 30 4.92 -2.31 6.19
C LEU A 30 5.95 -3.44 6.18
N ALA A 31 6.13 -4.13 5.04
CA ALA A 31 7.14 -5.17 4.91
C ALA A 31 8.56 -4.61 5.11
N VAL A 32 8.87 -3.43 4.55
CA VAL A 32 10.16 -2.77 4.75
C VAL A 32 10.36 -2.40 6.22
N ALA A 33 9.35 -1.80 6.87
CA ALA A 33 9.44 -1.46 8.29
C ALA A 33 9.63 -2.70 9.18
N ALA A 34 8.91 -3.78 8.90
CA ALA A 34 9.04 -5.05 9.61
C ALA A 34 10.44 -5.67 9.45
N LEU A 35 11.02 -5.61 8.24
CA LEU A 35 12.39 -6.07 7.99
C LEU A 35 13.43 -5.24 8.75
N LEU A 36 13.26 -3.92 8.80
CA LEU A 36 14.15 -3.04 9.58
C LEU A 36 14.13 -3.39 11.06
N VAL A 37 12.95 -3.59 11.64
CA VAL A 37 12.81 -4.03 13.03
C VAL A 37 13.46 -5.41 13.23
N ARG A 38 13.22 -6.35 12.32
CA ARG A 38 13.83 -7.70 12.38
C ARG A 38 15.36 -7.66 12.33
N TRP A 39 15.96 -6.69 11.66
CA TRP A 39 17.41 -6.51 11.59
C TRP A 39 17.99 -5.62 12.71
N GLY A 40 17.18 -5.27 13.71
CA GLY A 40 17.63 -4.54 14.89
C GLY A 40 17.73 -3.03 14.70
N ALA A 41 17.08 -2.46 13.68
CA ALA A 41 16.94 -1.01 13.59
C ALA A 41 16.21 -0.47 14.82
N SER A 42 16.63 0.69 15.32
CA SER A 42 15.93 1.34 16.43
C SER A 42 14.51 1.74 16.03
N GLY A 43 13.59 1.78 17.00
CA GLY A 43 12.20 2.17 16.76
C GLY A 43 12.07 3.55 16.10
N LEU A 44 12.97 4.48 16.43
CA LEU A 44 13.03 5.79 15.80
C LEU A 44 13.37 5.70 14.30
N VAL A 45 14.39 4.91 13.92
CA VAL A 45 14.80 4.75 12.52
C VAL A 45 13.71 4.03 11.73
N ALA A 46 13.20 2.92 12.24
CA ALA A 46 12.12 2.17 11.59
C ALA A 46 10.86 3.03 11.43
N GLY A 47 10.50 3.81 12.46
CA GLY A 47 9.37 4.74 12.42
C GLY A 47 9.55 5.88 11.43
N ALA A 48 10.74 6.48 11.37
CA ALA A 48 11.05 7.55 10.41
C ALA A 48 11.01 7.05 8.96
N VAL A 49 11.56 5.86 8.69
CA VAL A 49 11.49 5.24 7.36
C VAL A 49 10.04 4.92 7.00
N LEU A 50 9.27 4.33 7.91
CA LEU A 50 7.85 4.03 7.70
C LEU A 50 7.09 5.31 7.32
N PHE A 51 7.23 6.37 8.11
CA PHE A 51 6.55 7.65 7.88
C PHE A 51 6.93 8.27 6.53
N GLY A 52 8.24 8.30 6.21
CA GLY A 52 8.72 8.80 4.94
C GLY A 52 8.18 8.01 3.75
N LEU A 53 8.18 6.68 3.84
CA LEU A 53 7.65 5.82 2.78
C LEU A 53 6.14 6.00 2.58
N VAL A 54 5.35 6.15 3.65
CA VAL A 54 3.91 6.44 3.54
C VAL A 54 3.68 7.75 2.79
N ILE A 55 4.43 8.81 3.12
CA ILE A 55 4.32 10.10 2.41
C ILE A 55 4.68 9.94 0.93
N VAL A 56 5.80 9.28 0.63
CA VAL A 56 6.27 9.10 -0.75
C VAL A 56 5.25 8.28 -1.57
N THR A 57 4.77 7.15 -1.04
CA THR A 57 3.78 6.30 -1.72
C THR A 57 2.46 7.06 -1.94
N GLY A 58 2.01 7.82 -0.94
CA GLY A 58 0.80 8.66 -1.06
C GLY A 58 0.96 9.76 -2.11
N ALA A 59 2.07 10.50 -2.06
CA ALA A 59 2.38 11.57 -3.01
C ALA A 59 2.50 11.05 -4.45
N LEU A 60 3.19 9.92 -4.65
CA LEU A 60 3.30 9.28 -5.97
C LEU A 60 1.92 8.82 -6.47
N SER A 61 1.12 8.20 -5.61
CA SER A 61 -0.23 7.76 -5.98
C SER A 61 -1.10 8.93 -6.44
N LEU A 62 -1.06 10.05 -5.72
CA LEU A 62 -1.77 11.28 -6.09
C LEU A 62 -1.22 11.89 -7.39
N ALA A 63 0.10 11.94 -7.55
CA ALA A 63 0.73 12.47 -8.75
C ALA A 63 0.33 11.67 -10.00
N LEU A 64 0.28 10.34 -9.91
CA LEU A 64 -0.16 9.46 -11.00
C LEU A 64 -1.62 9.69 -11.36
N VAL A 65 -2.51 9.86 -10.38
CA VAL A 65 -3.93 10.22 -10.60
C VAL A 65 -4.04 11.52 -11.37
N VAL A 66 -3.36 12.54 -10.86
CA VAL A 66 -3.44 13.89 -11.43
C VAL A 66 -2.85 13.90 -12.84
N ALA A 67 -1.78 13.15 -13.10
CA ALA A 67 -1.21 13.03 -14.44
C ALA A 67 -2.15 12.28 -15.42
N ALA A 68 -2.85 11.25 -14.95
CA ALA A 68 -3.80 10.50 -15.77
C ALA A 68 -5.06 11.31 -16.11
N GLY A 69 -5.58 12.11 -15.17
CA GLY A 69 -6.78 12.94 -15.38
C GLY A 69 -6.57 14.22 -16.20
N ARG A 70 -5.32 14.57 -16.54
CA ARG A 70 -4.98 15.71 -17.42
C ARG A 70 -4.96 15.35 -18.92
N ARG A 71 -5.19 14.10 -19.28
CA ARG A 71 -5.31 13.61 -20.67
C ARG A 71 -6.77 13.51 -21.07
#